data_AF-C9MN47-F1
#
_entry.id   AF-C9MN47-F1
#
_cell.length_a   1.000
_cell.length_b   1.000
_cell.length_c   1.000
_cell.angle_alpha   90.00
_cell.angle_beta   90.00
_cell.angle_gamma   90.00
#
_symmetry.space_group_name_H-M   'P 1'
#
loop_
_entity.id
_entity.type
_entity.pdbx_description
1 polymer ?
#
loop_
_entity_poly.entity_id
_entity_poly.type
_entity_poly.pdbx_seq_one_letter_code
_entity_poly.pdbx_strand_id
1 'polypeptide(L)'
;MKNLRILILLVALLATMSLNAQSSKNFIKPLVKDGFYVDSILSLKGNTIIYMRAGTEFDIEKAKVAYVEHSILGRIDITDEKTANQNSTSLIFPEPEFNGDAFICNLEDKTYIKMERAIGQVKVKDQLWGPESKLYVKPEASPVRIPKGKVVILIRVPDVNDDPKSFVKVSQFSVSKTRKLSLARQNELTGKITYGGYNRQEKDFTYKRYGNSSLLLTVDIDDVGEYCVSISNPNRVDSKLSVSCFGVDE
;
A
#
# COMPACT_ATOMS: atom_id res chain seq x y z
N MET A 1 -67.77 -34.89 -7.99
CA MET A 1 -66.82 -33.74 -7.99
C MET A 1 -66.30 -33.40 -6.59
N LYS A 2 -65.81 -34.36 -5.81
CA LYS A 2 -65.11 -34.10 -4.52
C LYS A 2 -63.71 -34.72 -4.45
N ASN A 3 -63.41 -35.67 -5.34
CA ASN A 3 -62.13 -36.40 -5.31
C ASN A 3 -61.05 -35.81 -6.25
N LEU A 4 -61.38 -34.81 -7.08
CA LEU A 4 -60.42 -34.16 -7.98
C LEU A 4 -59.69 -32.96 -7.35
N ARG A 5 -60.28 -32.36 -6.31
CA ARG A 5 -59.65 -31.25 -5.55
C ARG A 5 -58.63 -31.73 -4.51
N ILE A 6 -58.74 -32.97 -4.05
CA ILE A 6 -57.81 -33.56 -3.07
C ILE A 6 -56.50 -33.99 -3.74
N LEU A 7 -56.55 -34.43 -5.01
CA LEU A 7 -55.35 -34.84 -5.74
C LEU A 7 -54.45 -33.64 -6.13
N ILE A 8 -55.04 -32.48 -6.44
CA ILE A 8 -54.28 -31.26 -6.77
C ILE A 8 -53.62 -30.64 -5.53
N LEU A 9 -54.22 -30.82 -4.34
CA LEU A 9 -53.61 -30.38 -3.08
C LEU A 9 -52.50 -31.31 -2.59
N LEU A 10 -52.51 -32.60 -2.93
CA LEU A 10 -51.41 -33.51 -2.60
C LEU A 10 -50.20 -33.36 -3.52
N VAL A 11 -50.39 -33.02 -4.80
CA VAL A 11 -49.27 -32.80 -5.74
C VAL A 11 -48.62 -31.42 -5.52
N ALA A 12 -49.35 -30.43 -5.00
CA ALA A 12 -48.76 -29.15 -4.58
C ALA A 12 -48.00 -29.25 -3.24
N LEU A 13 -48.24 -30.28 -2.43
CA LEU A 13 -47.50 -30.52 -1.18
C LEU A 13 -46.21 -31.35 -1.38
N LEU A 14 -46.07 -32.05 -2.51
CA LEU A 14 -44.83 -32.75 -2.88
C LEU A 14 -43.81 -31.90 -3.65
N ALA A 15 -44.15 -30.66 -4.03
CA ALA A 15 -43.26 -29.76 -4.78
C ALA A 15 -42.63 -28.64 -3.94
N THR A 16 -42.69 -28.70 -2.60
CA THR A 16 -42.08 -27.70 -1.71
C THR A 16 -41.20 -28.30 -0.61
N MET A 17 -40.74 -29.54 -0.79
CA MET A 17 -39.74 -30.15 0.09
C MET A 17 -38.53 -30.61 -0.70
N SER A 18 -37.71 -29.66 -1.15
CA SER A 18 -36.27 -29.81 -1.39
C SER A 18 -35.68 -28.48 -1.90
N LEU A 19 -35.74 -27.41 -1.12
CA LEU A 19 -34.72 -26.36 -1.16
C LEU A 19 -34.76 -25.50 0.11
N ASN A 20 -35.06 -26.12 1.25
CA ASN A 20 -34.51 -25.69 2.51
C ASN A 20 -33.44 -26.72 2.87
N ALA A 21 -32.35 -26.71 2.10
CA ALA A 21 -31.07 -27.11 2.66
C ALA A 21 -30.76 -26.05 3.72
N GLN A 22 -31.30 -26.31 4.90
CA GLN A 22 -30.74 -26.00 6.18
C GLN A 22 -29.45 -25.20 6.06
N SER A 23 -29.55 -23.92 6.44
CA SER A 23 -28.46 -23.14 6.99
C SER A 23 -27.65 -24.03 7.93
N SER A 24 -26.64 -24.66 7.38
CA SER A 24 -25.43 -24.98 8.09
C SER A 24 -24.40 -24.15 7.36
N LYS A 25 -24.09 -22.98 7.93
CA LYS A 25 -22.68 -22.59 7.93
C LYS A 25 -21.95 -23.86 8.33
N ASN A 26 -21.29 -24.52 7.38
CA ASN A 26 -20.53 -25.71 7.66
C ASN A 26 -19.38 -25.23 8.54
N PHE A 27 -19.65 -25.16 9.85
CA PHE A 27 -18.65 -24.86 10.84
C PHE A 27 -17.70 -26.05 10.82
N ILE A 28 -16.63 -25.90 10.04
CA ILE A 28 -15.44 -26.70 10.23
C ILE A 28 -15.05 -26.44 11.68
N LYS A 29 -15.34 -27.39 12.59
CA LYS A 29 -14.59 -27.46 13.83
C LYS A 29 -13.16 -27.78 13.42
N PRO A 30 -12.17 -26.92 13.68
CA PRO A 30 -10.79 -27.23 13.36
C PRO A 30 -10.38 -28.46 14.19
N LEU A 31 -10.25 -29.60 13.51
CA LEU A 31 -9.50 -30.72 14.02
C LEU A 31 -8.03 -30.37 13.78
N VAL A 32 -7.38 -29.89 14.84
CA VAL A 32 -5.97 -29.51 14.94
C VAL A 32 -5.67 -28.10 14.37
N LYS A 33 -4.88 -27.34 15.16
CA LYS A 33 -4.58 -25.91 15.02
C LYS A 33 -3.78 -25.49 13.77
N ASP A 34 -3.47 -26.43 12.88
CA ASP A 34 -2.45 -26.23 11.85
C ASP A 34 -3.00 -26.41 10.42
N GLY A 35 -4.31 -26.38 10.20
CA GLY A 35 -4.94 -26.45 8.86
C GLY A 35 -5.72 -27.71 8.53
N PHE A 36 -6.18 -27.80 7.28
CA PHE A 36 -6.94 -28.93 6.75
C PHE A 36 -6.64 -29.20 5.27
N TYR A 37 -6.69 -30.47 4.88
CA TYR A 37 -6.57 -30.88 3.48
C TYR A 37 -7.90 -30.73 2.73
N VAL A 38 -7.78 -30.41 1.44
CA VAL A 38 -8.87 -30.23 0.47
C VAL A 38 -8.60 -31.10 -0.76
N ASP A 39 -9.67 -31.53 -1.42
CA ASP A 39 -9.58 -32.35 -2.62
C ASP A 39 -9.07 -31.51 -3.80
N SER A 40 -9.56 -30.28 -3.93
CA SER A 40 -9.13 -29.34 -4.96
C SER A 40 -9.45 -27.89 -4.61
N ILE A 41 -8.73 -26.97 -5.24
CA ILE A 41 -9.02 -25.53 -5.19
C ILE A 41 -9.69 -25.15 -6.50
N LEU A 42 -10.92 -24.66 -6.41
CA LEU A 42 -11.77 -24.36 -7.56
C LEU A 42 -11.62 -22.90 -8.01
N SER A 43 -11.39 -21.97 -7.07
CA SER A 43 -11.18 -20.55 -7.39
C SER A 43 -10.37 -19.82 -6.32
N LEU A 44 -9.47 -18.96 -6.76
CA LEU A 44 -8.75 -17.99 -5.93
C LEU A 44 -9.08 -16.54 -6.31
N LYS A 45 -10.18 -16.29 -7.04
CA LYS A 45 -10.52 -14.93 -7.50
C LYS A 45 -11.27 -14.15 -6.43
N GLY A 46 -11.00 -12.85 -6.32
CA GLY A 46 -11.66 -11.97 -5.35
C GLY A 46 -11.16 -12.19 -3.91
N ASN A 47 -12.05 -11.98 -2.94
CA ASN A 47 -11.71 -12.03 -1.50
C ASN A 47 -11.90 -13.41 -0.85
N THR A 48 -12.39 -14.38 -1.61
CA THR A 48 -12.67 -15.74 -1.15
C THR A 48 -11.88 -16.78 -1.94
N ILE A 49 -11.63 -17.91 -1.31
CA ILE A 49 -11.10 -19.13 -1.90
C ILE A 49 -12.26 -20.12 -1.94
N ILE A 50 -12.56 -20.65 -3.12
CA ILE A 50 -13.54 -21.71 -3.31
C ILE A 50 -12.75 -23.02 -3.44
N TYR A 51 -13.09 -24.02 -2.65
CA TYR A 51 -12.41 -25.31 -2.62
C TYR A 51 -13.41 -26.45 -2.46
N MET A 52 -13.00 -27.65 -2.86
CA MET A 52 -13.78 -28.87 -2.72
C MET A 52 -13.18 -29.73 -1.62
N ARG A 53 -14.01 -30.26 -0.73
CA ARG A 53 -13.58 -31.20 0.32
C ARG A 53 -14.64 -32.27 0.52
N ALA A 54 -14.22 -33.54 0.50
CA ALA A 54 -15.12 -34.69 0.50
C ALA A 54 -16.24 -34.56 -0.57
N GLY A 55 -15.91 -34.03 -1.75
CA GLY A 55 -16.87 -33.84 -2.85
C GLY A 55 -17.91 -32.74 -2.66
N THR A 56 -17.78 -31.90 -1.62
CA THR A 56 -18.65 -30.74 -1.38
C THR A 56 -17.87 -29.45 -1.58
N GLU A 57 -18.50 -28.45 -2.20
CA GLU A 57 -17.92 -27.11 -2.40
C GLU A 57 -18.06 -26.27 -1.12
N PHE A 58 -16.98 -25.56 -0.78
CA PHE A 58 -16.90 -24.65 0.34
C PHE A 58 -16.17 -23.37 -0.05
N ASP A 59 -16.47 -22.28 0.65
CA ASP A 59 -15.74 -21.04 0.54
C ASP A 59 -15.04 -20.67 1.86
N ILE A 60 -13.90 -20.00 1.75
CA ILE A 60 -13.20 -19.40 2.88
C ILE A 60 -12.66 -18.02 2.49
N GLU A 61 -12.83 -17.03 3.36
CA GLU A 61 -12.25 -15.71 3.16
C GLU A 61 -10.72 -15.80 3.18
N LYS A 62 -10.05 -15.18 2.19
CA LYS A 62 -8.58 -15.18 2.10
C LYS A 62 -7.90 -14.64 3.35
N ALA A 63 -8.54 -13.68 4.03
CA ALA A 63 -8.06 -13.13 5.28
C ALA A 63 -7.91 -14.18 6.41
N LYS A 64 -8.59 -15.33 6.30
CA LYS A 64 -8.57 -16.43 7.26
C LYS A 64 -7.61 -17.57 6.87
N VAL A 65 -6.90 -17.42 5.74
CA VAL A 65 -6.02 -18.44 5.18
C VAL A 65 -4.58 -17.95 5.23
N ALA A 66 -3.73 -18.65 5.96
CA ALA A 66 -2.31 -18.27 6.09
C ALA A 66 -1.48 -18.65 4.87
N TYR A 67 -1.72 -19.84 4.31
CA TYR A 67 -1.00 -20.38 3.16
C TYR A 67 -1.87 -21.38 2.39
N VAL A 68 -1.59 -21.50 1.09
CA VAL A 68 -2.26 -22.43 0.18
C VAL A 68 -1.21 -23.20 -0.60
N GLU A 69 -1.08 -24.48 -0.32
CA GLU A 69 -0.13 -25.35 -1.03
C GLU A 69 -0.74 -25.79 -2.37
N HIS A 70 -0.02 -25.54 -3.48
CA HIS A 70 -0.46 -25.87 -4.84
C HIS A 70 -0.14 -27.34 -5.22
N SER A 71 -0.43 -28.26 -4.30
CA SER A 71 -0.33 -29.70 -4.52
C SER A 71 -1.68 -30.26 -5.01
N ILE A 72 -1.67 -31.40 -5.71
CA ILE A 72 -2.87 -32.05 -6.30
C ILE A 72 -3.92 -32.40 -5.22
N LEU A 73 -3.49 -32.49 -3.96
CA LEU A 73 -4.34 -32.40 -2.76
C LEU A 73 -3.94 -31.10 -2.04
N GLY A 74 -4.84 -30.12 -2.02
CA GLY A 74 -4.55 -28.82 -1.41
C GLY A 74 -4.53 -28.92 0.13
N ARG A 75 -3.80 -28.03 0.79
CA ARG A 75 -3.87 -27.82 2.24
C ARG A 75 -4.18 -26.35 2.51
N ILE A 76 -5.12 -26.09 3.42
CA ILE A 76 -5.57 -24.76 3.85
C ILE A 76 -5.29 -24.64 5.35
N ASP A 77 -4.36 -23.76 5.72
CA ASP A 77 -4.05 -23.51 7.12
C ASP A 77 -4.99 -22.44 7.72
N ILE A 78 -5.73 -22.81 8.78
CA ILE A 78 -6.68 -21.93 9.47
C ILE A 78 -5.93 -21.16 10.58
N THR A 79 -6.10 -19.84 10.59
CA THR A 79 -5.64 -19.01 11.71
C THR A 79 -6.71 -18.99 12.81
N ASP A 80 -6.35 -19.31 14.07
CA ASP A 80 -7.24 -19.24 15.24
C ASP A 80 -8.01 -17.90 15.30
N GLU A 81 -9.30 -17.91 15.68
CA GLU A 81 -10.15 -16.70 15.76
C GLU A 81 -9.60 -15.61 16.70
N LYS A 82 -8.74 -15.99 17.66
CA LYS A 82 -7.99 -15.03 18.50
C LYS A 82 -6.91 -14.29 17.73
N THR A 83 -6.36 -14.89 16.69
CA THR A 83 -5.38 -14.30 15.77
C THR A 83 -6.07 -13.50 14.66
N ALA A 84 -7.31 -13.82 14.30
CA ALA A 84 -8.11 -13.00 13.37
C ALA A 84 -8.35 -11.57 13.89
N ASN A 85 -8.48 -11.42 15.22
CA ASN A 85 -8.57 -10.11 15.89
C ASN A 85 -7.22 -9.61 16.45
N GLN A 86 -6.10 -10.29 16.16
CA GLN A 86 -4.75 -9.79 16.46
C GLN A 86 -3.93 -9.46 15.20
N ASN A 87 -4.39 -9.85 14.01
CA ASN A 87 -3.86 -9.35 12.73
C ASN A 87 -4.54 -8.06 12.26
N SER A 88 -5.58 -7.59 12.96
CA SER A 88 -5.74 -6.14 13.12
C SER A 88 -4.69 -5.67 14.12
N THR A 89 -3.45 -5.52 13.69
CA THR A 89 -2.64 -4.48 14.32
C THR A 89 -3.49 -3.24 14.14
N SER A 90 -4.11 -2.72 15.21
CA SER A 90 -4.75 -1.42 15.12
C SER A 90 -3.64 -0.48 14.71
N LEU A 91 -3.63 -0.15 13.42
CA LEU A 91 -2.58 0.69 12.86
C LEU A 91 -2.65 1.98 13.68
N ILE A 92 -1.52 2.36 14.27
CA ILE A 92 -1.41 3.55 15.12
C ILE A 92 -1.95 4.78 14.37
N PHE A 93 -1.76 4.78 13.05
CA PHE A 93 -2.23 5.78 12.11
C PHE A 93 -2.99 5.11 10.97
N PRO A 94 -3.97 5.80 10.37
CA PRO A 94 -4.52 5.34 9.10
C PRO A 94 -3.44 5.34 8.02
N GLU A 95 -3.53 4.43 7.06
CA GLU A 95 -2.71 4.53 5.85
C GLU A 95 -3.13 5.76 5.03
N PRO A 96 -2.18 6.49 4.41
CA PRO A 96 -2.53 7.56 3.47
C PRO A 96 -3.41 7.03 2.34
N GLU A 97 -4.27 7.88 1.78
CA GLU A 97 -5.29 7.45 0.81
C GLU A 97 -4.70 7.18 -0.58
N PHE A 98 -3.80 8.04 -1.05
CA PHE A 98 -3.28 8.01 -2.42
C PHE A 98 -1.78 7.75 -2.45
N ASN A 99 -1.30 7.10 -3.52
CA ASN A 99 0.13 6.90 -3.73
C ASN A 99 0.87 8.25 -3.72
N GLY A 100 1.92 8.33 -2.92
CA GLY A 100 2.70 9.54 -2.71
C GLY A 100 2.16 10.49 -1.64
N ASP A 101 0.93 10.29 -1.14
CA ASP A 101 0.49 10.97 0.08
C ASP A 101 1.30 10.45 1.27
N ALA A 102 1.70 11.38 2.14
CA ALA A 102 2.52 11.06 3.29
C ALA A 102 2.10 11.85 4.53
N PHE A 103 2.32 11.26 5.69
CA PHE A 103 2.14 11.84 7.00
C PHE A 103 3.48 11.92 7.73
N ILE A 104 3.67 12.96 8.53
CA ILE A 104 4.72 12.99 9.57
C ILE A 104 4.09 12.46 10.85
N CYS A 105 4.70 11.45 11.44
CA CYS A 105 4.15 10.72 12.57
C CYS A 105 4.94 10.99 13.84
N ASN A 106 4.24 11.28 14.93
CA ASN A 106 4.78 11.21 16.27
C ASN A 106 4.31 9.90 16.91
N LEU A 107 5.25 8.98 17.10
CA LEU A 107 4.98 7.63 17.61
C LEU A 107 4.65 7.61 19.11
N GLU A 108 5.18 8.57 19.87
CA GLU A 108 4.96 8.67 21.32
C GLU A 108 3.55 9.20 21.61
N ASP A 109 3.19 10.30 20.96
CA ASP A 109 1.90 10.96 21.14
C ASP A 109 0.79 10.32 20.31
N LYS A 110 1.13 9.39 19.40
CA LYS A 110 0.21 8.76 18.44
C LYS A 110 -0.56 9.79 17.61
N THR A 111 0.11 10.89 17.28
CA THR A 111 -0.41 11.94 16.41
C THR A 111 0.29 11.92 15.06
N TYR A 112 -0.36 12.48 14.05
CA TYR A 112 0.22 12.63 12.73
C TYR A 112 -0.24 13.93 12.07
N ILE A 113 0.61 14.45 11.18
CA ILE A 113 0.34 15.65 10.39
C ILE A 113 0.40 15.27 8.92
N LYS A 114 -0.64 15.62 8.15
CA LYS A 114 -0.62 15.40 6.70
C LYS A 114 0.35 16.37 6.04
N MET A 115 1.28 15.83 5.25
CA MET A 115 2.24 16.61 4.48
C MET A 115 1.54 17.38 3.35
N GLU A 116 2.14 18.49 2.91
CA GLU A 116 1.63 19.28 1.79
C GLU A 116 1.82 18.51 0.49
N ARG A 117 0.74 18.03 -0.12
CA ARG A 117 0.82 17.48 -1.48
C ARG A 117 0.95 18.61 -2.49
N ALA A 118 2.07 18.66 -3.19
CA ALA A 118 2.34 19.64 -4.23
C ALA A 118 2.65 18.97 -5.57
N ILE A 119 2.25 19.63 -6.67
CA ILE A 119 2.58 19.21 -8.04
C ILE A 119 3.68 20.13 -8.56
N GLY A 120 4.90 19.60 -8.67
CA GLY A 120 6.03 20.32 -9.21
C GLY A 120 6.10 20.22 -10.73
N GLN A 121 6.65 21.25 -11.36
CA GLN A 121 6.93 21.27 -12.81
C GLN A 121 8.36 20.82 -13.07
N VAL A 122 8.53 19.81 -13.91
CA VAL A 122 9.84 19.34 -14.38
C VAL A 122 10.23 20.16 -15.60
N LYS A 123 11.43 20.76 -15.56
CA LYS A 123 12.00 21.50 -16.70
C LYS A 123 13.41 21.01 -16.95
N VAL A 124 13.70 20.66 -18.19
CA VAL A 124 15.05 20.42 -18.68
C VAL A 124 15.67 21.76 -19.06
N LYS A 125 16.89 22.02 -18.59
CA LYS A 125 17.66 23.20 -18.95
C LYS A 125 19.04 22.78 -19.40
N ASP A 126 19.49 23.31 -20.53
CA ASP A 126 20.88 23.18 -20.95
C ASP A 126 21.76 24.01 -20.01
N GLN A 127 22.67 23.33 -19.31
CA GLN A 127 23.74 23.94 -18.53
C GLN A 127 25.03 23.85 -19.33
N LEU A 128 26.06 24.58 -18.90
CA LEU A 128 27.39 24.60 -19.54
C LEU A 128 28.04 23.21 -19.70
N TRP A 129 27.58 22.20 -18.97
CA TRP A 129 28.16 20.85 -18.93
C TRP A 129 27.16 19.76 -19.35
N GLY A 130 26.09 20.13 -20.03
CA GLY A 130 25.02 19.25 -20.49
C GLY A 130 23.65 19.54 -19.84
N PRO A 131 22.59 18.86 -20.33
CA PRO A 131 21.23 19.09 -19.87
C PRO A 131 21.01 18.64 -18.42
N GLU A 132 20.25 19.44 -17.69
CA GLU A 132 19.85 19.18 -16.31
C GLU A 132 18.33 19.30 -16.14
N SER A 133 17.70 18.23 -15.65
CA SER A 133 16.29 18.17 -15.29
C SER A 133 16.09 18.68 -13.86
N LYS A 134 15.27 19.71 -13.70
CA LYS A 134 14.94 20.32 -12.40
C LYS A 134 13.45 20.31 -12.12
N LEU A 135 13.08 19.95 -10.91
CA LEU A 135 11.73 20.12 -10.36
C LEU A 135 11.60 21.50 -9.73
N TYR A 136 10.50 22.18 -10.04
CA TYR A 136 10.13 23.46 -9.43
C TYR A 136 8.79 23.30 -8.72
N VAL A 137 8.76 23.58 -7.41
CA VAL A 137 7.56 23.50 -6.58
C VAL A 137 7.25 24.89 -6.01
N LYS A 138 5.98 25.29 -6.11
CA LYS A 138 5.44 26.51 -5.50
C LYS A 138 4.48 26.12 -4.36
N PRO A 139 4.30 26.95 -3.32
CA PRO A 139 5.03 28.19 -3.02
C PRO A 139 6.48 27.92 -2.54
N GLU A 140 7.21 28.94 -2.08
CA GLU A 140 8.61 28.84 -1.64
C GLU A 140 8.79 28.11 -0.31
N ALA A 141 7.75 28.06 0.53
CA ALA A 141 7.76 27.37 1.81
C ALA A 141 6.51 26.51 1.98
N SER A 142 6.66 25.35 2.61
CA SER A 142 5.53 24.51 2.98
C SER A 142 4.78 25.08 4.19
N PRO A 143 3.44 25.01 4.24
CA PRO A 143 2.68 25.35 5.44
C PRO A 143 2.88 24.34 6.58
N VAL A 144 3.37 23.13 6.27
CA VAL A 144 3.64 22.09 7.27
C VAL A 144 5.06 22.28 7.78
N ARG A 145 5.20 22.65 9.06
CA ARG A 145 6.49 22.95 9.69
C ARG A 145 6.70 22.04 10.91
N ILE A 146 7.90 21.50 11.05
CA ILE A 146 8.31 20.62 12.15
C ILE A 146 9.71 21.00 12.67
N PRO A 147 10.07 20.68 13.91
CA PRO A 147 11.43 20.86 14.40
C PRO A 147 12.40 19.88 13.71
N LYS A 148 13.68 20.25 13.69
CA LYS A 148 14.77 19.35 13.25
C LYS A 148 14.92 18.12 14.15
N GLY A 149 15.60 17.11 13.65
CA GLY A 149 15.89 15.86 14.33
C GLY A 149 15.36 14.64 13.58
N LYS A 150 14.98 13.60 14.33
CA LYS A 150 14.48 12.35 13.77
C LYS A 150 13.04 12.50 13.31
N VAL A 151 12.81 12.36 12.01
CA VAL A 151 11.49 12.47 11.39
C VAL A 151 11.01 11.09 10.93
N VAL A 152 9.81 10.73 11.37
CA VAL A 152 9.14 9.49 10.94
C VAL A 152 8.06 9.84 9.93
N ILE A 153 8.16 9.26 8.73
CA ILE A 153 7.25 9.56 7.61
C ILE A 153 6.50 8.30 7.22
N LEU A 154 5.17 8.33 7.29
CA LEU A 154 4.31 7.27 6.75
C LEU A 154 3.87 7.64 5.33
N ILE A 155 4.28 6.88 4.32
CA ILE A 155 3.97 7.14 2.92
C ILE A 155 3.25 5.96 2.27
N ARG A 156 2.20 6.23 1.49
CA ARG A 156 1.57 5.20 0.64
C ARG A 156 2.36 5.02 -0.66
N VAL A 157 2.62 3.77 -1.00
CA VAL A 157 3.42 3.39 -2.17
C VAL A 157 2.63 2.49 -3.13
N PRO A 158 2.99 2.45 -4.42
CA PRO A 158 2.32 1.58 -5.38
C PRO A 158 2.56 0.09 -5.11
N ASP A 159 3.78 -0.28 -4.71
CA ASP A 159 4.15 -1.64 -4.31
C ASP A 159 5.08 -1.57 -3.10
N VAL A 160 4.78 -2.35 -2.06
CA VAL A 160 5.57 -2.47 -0.82
C VAL A 160 6.61 -3.60 -0.88
N ASN A 161 6.60 -4.40 -1.96
CA ASN A 161 7.50 -5.52 -2.16
C ASN A 161 8.78 -5.15 -2.90
N ASP A 162 8.74 -4.08 -3.69
CA ASP A 162 9.93 -3.52 -4.33
C ASP A 162 10.83 -2.83 -3.30
N ASP A 163 12.13 -2.72 -3.62
CA ASP A 163 13.09 -1.98 -2.79
C ASP A 163 12.70 -0.49 -2.71
N PRO A 164 12.29 0.03 -1.55
CA PRO A 164 11.89 1.42 -1.39
C PRO A 164 12.97 2.43 -1.76
N LYS A 165 14.26 2.11 -1.61
CA LYS A 165 15.34 3.04 -1.99
C LYS A 165 15.46 3.22 -3.51
N SER A 166 14.91 2.29 -4.29
CA SER A 166 14.91 2.38 -5.74
C SER A 166 13.89 3.40 -6.27
N PHE A 167 12.79 3.63 -5.55
CA PHE A 167 11.68 4.45 -6.04
C PHE A 167 11.22 5.56 -5.10
N VAL A 168 11.55 5.51 -3.81
CA VAL A 168 11.27 6.60 -2.85
C VAL A 168 12.51 7.46 -2.69
N LYS A 169 12.32 8.78 -2.76
CA LYS A 169 13.38 9.76 -2.56
C LYS A 169 12.94 10.78 -1.52
N VAL A 170 13.73 10.92 -0.46
CA VAL A 170 13.64 12.03 0.50
C VAL A 170 14.66 13.07 0.07
N SER A 171 14.25 14.32 -0.08
CA SER A 171 15.14 15.36 -0.61
C SER A 171 14.92 16.72 0.03
N GLN A 172 16.01 17.46 0.19
CA GLN A 172 16.04 18.85 0.57
C GLN A 172 16.02 19.74 -0.68
N PHE A 173 15.11 20.69 -0.73
CA PHE A 173 15.05 21.69 -1.77
C PHE A 173 16.14 22.75 -1.60
N SER A 174 16.63 23.25 -2.73
CA SER A 174 17.25 24.58 -2.77
C SER A 174 16.14 25.62 -2.88
N VAL A 175 16.07 26.54 -1.92
CA VAL A 175 15.03 27.56 -1.85
C VAL A 175 15.56 28.90 -2.38
N SER A 176 14.73 29.54 -3.20
CA SER A 176 14.90 30.93 -3.64
C SER A 176 13.49 31.51 -3.79
N LYS A 177 13.06 31.94 -4.99
CA LYS A 177 11.64 32.28 -5.26
C LYS A 177 10.69 31.08 -5.29
N THR A 178 11.25 29.88 -5.40
CA THR A 178 10.54 28.59 -5.47
C THR A 178 11.44 27.52 -4.85
N ARG A 179 10.83 26.41 -4.42
CA ARG A 179 11.53 25.20 -4.03
C ARG A 179 12.05 24.49 -5.29
N LYS A 180 13.34 24.13 -5.31
CA LYS A 180 14.02 23.54 -6.48
C LYS A 180 14.75 22.25 -6.12
N LEU A 181 14.56 21.20 -6.92
CA LEU A 181 15.26 19.93 -6.79
C LEU A 181 15.90 19.54 -8.13
N SER A 182 17.16 19.12 -8.13
CA SER A 182 17.78 18.52 -9.31
C SER A 182 17.39 17.05 -9.38
N LEU A 183 16.90 16.59 -10.54
CA LEU A 183 16.41 15.22 -10.72
C LEU A 183 17.42 14.34 -11.45
N ALA A 184 17.96 14.87 -12.55
CA ALA A 184 18.93 14.18 -13.37
C ALA A 184 19.81 15.18 -14.10
N ARG A 185 21.08 14.80 -14.32
CA ARG A 185 22.03 15.58 -15.10
C ARG A 185 22.80 14.66 -16.03
N GLN A 186 22.92 15.07 -17.28
CA GLN A 186 23.83 14.44 -18.22
C GLN A 186 25.13 15.24 -18.25
N ASN A 187 26.26 14.55 -18.11
CA ASN A 187 27.57 15.13 -18.32
C ASN A 187 27.95 14.98 -19.79
N GLU A 188 28.11 16.10 -20.49
CA GLU A 188 28.32 16.11 -21.94
C GLU A 188 29.67 15.53 -22.37
N LEU A 189 30.71 15.66 -21.54
CA LEU A 189 32.05 15.13 -21.83
C LEU A 189 32.14 13.61 -21.67
N THR A 190 31.35 13.02 -20.78
CA THR A 190 31.42 11.59 -20.44
C THR A 190 30.18 10.80 -20.89
N GLY A 191 29.12 11.48 -21.32
CA GLY A 191 27.80 10.89 -21.57
C GLY A 191 27.09 10.35 -20.32
N LYS A 192 27.72 10.43 -19.14
CA LYS A 192 27.19 9.84 -17.91
C LYS A 192 25.98 10.61 -17.40
N ILE A 193 24.88 9.90 -17.13
CA ILE A 193 23.71 10.44 -16.46
C ILE A 193 23.85 10.18 -14.95
N THR A 194 23.69 11.23 -14.15
CA THR A 194 23.60 11.16 -12.69
C THR A 194 22.17 11.43 -12.29
N TYR A 195 21.57 10.50 -11.57
CA TYR A 195 20.21 10.62 -11.00
C TYR A 195 20.32 10.93 -9.51
N GLY A 196 19.43 11.76 -8.99
CA GLY A 196 19.48 12.20 -7.59
C GLY A 196 20.26 13.51 -7.44
N GLY A 197 19.77 14.37 -6.56
CA GLY A 197 20.01 15.81 -6.60
C GLY A 197 21.48 16.24 -6.49
N TYR A 198 21.83 17.23 -7.30
CA TYR A 198 23.03 18.06 -7.16
C TYR A 198 23.24 18.47 -5.69
N ASN A 199 24.49 18.52 -5.21
CA ASN A 199 24.82 19.03 -3.87
C ASN A 199 24.22 18.29 -2.66
N ARG A 200 24.12 16.94 -2.69
CA ARG A 200 23.64 16.16 -1.52
C ARG A 200 22.20 16.53 -1.09
N GLN A 201 21.36 16.93 -2.05
CA GLN A 201 19.95 17.19 -1.79
C GLN A 201 19.21 15.94 -1.33
N GLU A 202 19.65 14.74 -1.72
CA GLU A 202 19.04 13.50 -1.27
C GLU A 202 19.47 13.17 0.17
N LYS A 203 18.50 12.84 1.02
CA LYS A 203 18.74 12.39 2.40
C LYS A 203 18.53 10.88 2.46
N ASP A 204 19.44 10.18 3.14
CA ASP A 204 19.30 8.75 3.36
C ASP A 204 18.20 8.48 4.40
N PHE A 205 17.61 7.29 4.36
CA PHE A 205 16.55 6.89 5.25
C PHE A 205 16.58 5.39 5.50
N THR A 206 16.02 5.00 6.64
CA THR A 206 15.63 3.61 6.93
C THR A 206 14.13 3.46 6.75
N TYR A 207 13.67 2.23 6.49
CA TYR A 207 12.25 2.00 6.23
C TYR A 207 11.76 0.66 6.78
N LYS A 208 10.46 0.59 7.06
CA LYS A 208 9.74 -0.64 7.43
C LYS A 208 8.38 -0.66 6.74
N ARG A 209 7.84 -1.87 6.49
CA ARG A 209 6.46 -2.01 6.00
C ARG A 209 5.47 -1.52 7.05
N TYR A 210 4.41 -0.87 6.60
CA TYR A 210 3.34 -0.37 7.45
C TYR A 210 1.99 -0.67 6.81
N GLY A 211 1.15 -1.44 7.50
CA GLY A 211 -0.11 -1.92 6.93
C GLY A 211 0.12 -2.71 5.65
N ASN A 212 -0.79 -2.58 4.69
CA ASN A 212 -0.78 -3.37 3.47
C ASN A 212 -0.16 -2.65 2.28
N SER A 213 -0.06 -1.32 2.33
CA SER A 213 0.23 -0.49 1.16
C SER A 213 1.12 0.72 1.45
N SER A 214 1.68 0.79 2.65
CA SER A 214 2.46 1.94 3.10
C SER A 214 3.80 1.51 3.67
N LEU A 215 4.70 2.48 3.74
CA LEU A 215 6.01 2.35 4.33
C LEU A 215 6.19 3.41 5.42
N LEU A 216 6.80 3.00 6.52
CA LEU A 216 7.27 3.90 7.56
C LEU A 216 8.75 4.18 7.33
N LEU A 217 9.07 5.41 6.92
CA LEU A 217 10.42 5.89 6.72
C LEU A 217 10.91 6.58 8.00
N THR A 218 12.20 6.50 8.28
CA THR A 218 12.86 7.26 9.34
C THR A 218 14.07 7.96 8.76
N VAL A 219 14.09 9.28 8.91
CA VAL A 219 15.08 10.20 8.33
C VAL A 219 15.62 11.05 9.46
N ASP A 220 16.94 11.19 9.55
CA ASP A 220 17.57 12.16 10.45
C ASP A 220 17.78 13.47 9.68
N ILE A 221 17.20 14.56 10.19
CA ILE A 221 17.26 15.88 9.55
C ILE A 221 17.93 16.88 10.49
N ASP A 222 19.19 17.20 10.20
CA ASP A 222 19.99 18.13 11.00
C ASP A 222 19.89 19.58 10.53
N ASP A 223 19.59 19.79 9.24
CA ASP A 223 19.58 21.11 8.61
C ASP A 223 18.16 21.70 8.53
N VAL A 224 18.02 22.96 8.93
CA VAL A 224 16.81 23.77 8.65
C VAL A 224 16.62 23.89 7.14
N GLY A 225 15.37 23.83 6.67
CA GLY A 225 15.10 23.99 5.23
C GLY A 225 13.75 23.45 4.78
N GLU A 226 13.61 23.28 3.47
CA GLU A 226 12.41 22.75 2.82
C GLU A 226 12.70 21.35 2.29
N TYR A 227 11.81 20.41 2.54
CA TYR A 227 11.99 19.00 2.25
C TYR A 227 10.78 18.42 1.51
N CYS A 228 11.01 17.32 0.81
CA CYS A 228 9.94 16.52 0.25
C CYS A 228 10.26 15.03 0.22
N VAL A 229 9.20 14.24 0.07
CA VAL A 229 9.25 12.84 -0.34
C VAL A 229 8.59 12.72 -1.71
N SER A 230 9.25 12.00 -2.60
CA SER A 230 8.76 11.73 -3.95
C SER A 230 8.84 10.25 -4.27
N ILE A 231 7.93 9.79 -5.13
CA ILE A 231 7.92 8.45 -5.69
C ILE A 231 8.30 8.59 -7.16
N SER A 232 9.48 8.10 -7.53
CA SER A 232 9.87 8.03 -8.93
C SER A 232 9.09 6.91 -9.61
N ASN A 233 8.32 7.27 -10.63
CA ASN A 233 7.71 6.29 -11.51
C ASN A 233 8.57 6.17 -12.78
N PRO A 234 9.35 5.10 -12.95
CA PRO A 234 10.19 4.92 -14.14
C PRO A 234 9.36 4.84 -15.44
N ASN A 235 8.06 4.53 -15.35
CA ASN A 235 7.16 4.43 -16.49
C ASN A 235 6.52 5.76 -16.89
N ARG A 236 6.84 6.87 -16.21
CA ARG A 236 6.25 8.19 -16.48
C ARG A 236 7.33 9.24 -16.66
N VAL A 237 7.56 9.63 -17.92
CA VAL A 237 8.30 10.85 -18.27
C VAL A 237 7.31 12.02 -18.24
N ASP A 238 6.77 12.30 -17.05
CA ASP A 238 5.78 13.37 -16.90
C ASP A 238 6.50 14.72 -16.69
N SER A 239 6.02 15.75 -17.37
CA SER A 239 6.45 17.15 -17.12
C SER A 239 6.00 17.68 -15.75
N LYS A 240 5.28 16.86 -14.98
CA LYS A 240 4.76 17.16 -13.65
C LYS A 240 5.05 16.00 -12.72
N LEU A 241 5.52 16.30 -11.51
CA LEU A 241 5.79 15.30 -10.48
C LEU A 241 5.05 15.69 -9.20
N SER A 242 4.27 14.76 -8.65
CA SER A 242 3.64 14.93 -7.33
C SER A 242 4.67 14.64 -6.25
N VAL A 243 4.76 15.53 -5.27
CA VAL A 243 5.66 15.41 -4.12
C VAL A 243 4.89 15.76 -2.84
N SER A 244 5.25 15.14 -1.73
CA SER A 244 4.74 15.49 -0.41
C SER A 244 5.81 16.30 0.33
N CYS A 245 5.48 17.53 0.71
CA CYS A 245 6.42 18.52 1.21
C CYS A 245 6.20 18.85 2.68
N PHE A 246 7.28 19.28 3.33
CA PHE A 246 7.29 19.84 4.68
C PHE A 246 8.52 20.74 4.86
N GLY A 247 8.43 21.62 5.83
CA GLY A 247 9.51 22.49 6.24
C GLY A 247 10.06 22.07 7.60
N VAL A 248 11.37 22.28 7.78
CA VAL A 248 12.06 22.06 9.04
C VAL A 248 12.56 23.40 9.57
N ASP A 249 12.21 23.68 10.82
CA ASP A 249 12.63 24.83 11.62
C ASP A 249 13.68 24.43 12.68
N GLU A 250 14.21 25.42 13.40
CA GLU A 250 15.18 25.21 14.49
C GLU A 250 14.66 24.33 15.63
#